data_AF-A0A6P0IQ92-F1
#
_entry.id   AF-A0A6P0IQ92-F1
#
_cell.length_a   1.000
_cell.length_b   1.000
_cell.length_c   1.000
_cell.angle_alpha   90.00
_cell.angle_beta   90.00
_cell.angle_gamma   90.00
#
_symmetry.space_group_name_H-M   'P 1'
#
loop_
_entity.id
_entity.type
_entity.pdbx_description
1 polymer ?
#
loop_
_entity_poly.entity_id
_entity_poly.type
_entity_poly.pdbx_seq_one_letter_code
_entity_poly.pdbx_strand_id
1 'polypeptide(L)'
;MFYALNIDNHDFSGFFKFLVDSTSLIITFLLINTLIKEAKKGYHKFRHLKRLYKSVKNFNSLVEGVDALDQAGRSVGLDRLENKEKVIEALTIIRADLIAALKLEKIFRENPDFTSNSFAVNLEPLQILKLSEQSSEYGRLFNEAIQIGITVQEEMQSLQGNASKPYRRTGV
;
A
#
# COMPACT_ATOMS: atom_id res chain seq x y z
N MET A 1 -64.81 18.47 -44.94
CA MET A 1 -64.39 17.09 -44.61
C MET A 1 -63.13 17.21 -43.75
N PHE A 2 -63.25 17.18 -42.43
CA PHE A 2 -62.11 17.27 -41.50
C PHE A 2 -62.14 16.02 -40.63
N TYR A 3 -61.15 15.14 -40.79
CA TYR A 3 -60.96 13.98 -39.94
C TYR A 3 -60.35 14.44 -38.62
N ALA A 4 -61.10 14.33 -37.53
CA ALA A 4 -60.58 14.45 -36.18
C ALA A 4 -59.83 13.16 -35.83
N LEU A 5 -58.50 13.25 -35.69
CA LEU A 5 -57.68 12.19 -35.12
C LEU A 5 -58.00 12.11 -33.62
N ASN A 6 -58.83 11.14 -33.26
CA ASN A 6 -59.09 10.78 -31.87
C ASN A 6 -57.89 9.98 -31.35
N ILE A 7 -56.97 10.65 -30.64
CA ILE A 7 -55.87 9.98 -29.94
C ILE A 7 -56.44 9.44 -28.63
N ASP A 8 -56.57 8.12 -28.55
CA ASP A 8 -57.09 7.43 -27.38
C ASP A 8 -56.22 7.70 -26.14
N ASN A 9 -56.86 8.21 -25.08
CA ASN A 9 -56.23 8.51 -23.77
C ASN A 9 -55.55 7.28 -23.11
N HIS A 10 -55.76 6.07 -23.63
CA HIS A 10 -55.20 4.83 -23.09
C HIS A 10 -53.71 4.66 -23.41
N ASP A 11 -53.21 5.23 -24.51
CA ASP A 11 -51.80 5.14 -24.95
C ASP A 11 -50.88 6.07 -24.12
N PHE A 12 -51.43 7.20 -23.68
CA PHE A 12 -50.69 8.21 -22.92
C PHE A 12 -50.25 7.69 -21.55
N SER A 13 -51.08 6.89 -20.87
CA SER A 13 -50.77 6.35 -19.53
C SER A 13 -49.55 5.41 -19.50
N GLY A 14 -49.37 4.57 -20.54
CA GLY A 14 -48.22 3.69 -20.67
C GLY A 14 -46.91 4.46 -20.90
N PHE A 15 -47.00 5.56 -21.65
CA PHE A 15 -45.90 6.47 -21.89
C PHE A 15 -45.41 7.17 -20.61
N PHE A 16 -46.30 7.68 -19.74
CA PHE A 16 -45.89 8.28 -18.45
C PHE A 16 -45.21 7.28 -17.52
N LYS A 17 -45.71 6.04 -17.46
CA LYS A 17 -45.11 5.00 -16.63
C LYS A 17 -43.68 4.68 -17.08
N PHE A 18 -43.45 4.57 -18.39
CA PHE A 18 -42.12 4.39 -18.96
C PHE A 18 -41.16 5.56 -18.64
N LEU A 19 -41.65 6.81 -18.70
CA LEU A 19 -40.86 7.98 -18.32
C LEU A 19 -40.46 7.95 -16.83
N VAL A 20 -41.38 7.63 -15.93
CA VAL A 20 -41.07 7.52 -14.50
C VAL A 20 -40.09 6.38 -14.22
N ASP A 21 -40.27 5.22 -14.85
CA ASP A 21 -39.38 4.07 -14.65
C ASP A 21 -37.96 4.34 -15.17
N SER A 22 -37.83 5.00 -16.33
CA SER A 22 -36.51 5.37 -16.87
C SER A 22 -35.76 6.38 -15.98
N THR A 23 -36.45 7.35 -15.39
CA THR A 23 -35.84 8.29 -14.44
C THR A 23 -35.41 7.60 -13.14
N SER A 24 -36.19 6.65 -12.64
CA SER A 24 -35.83 5.81 -11.48
C SER A 24 -34.55 5.00 -11.73
N LEU A 25 -34.37 4.43 -12.93
CA LEU A 25 -33.15 3.72 -13.33
C LEU A 25 -31.92 4.64 -13.40
N ILE A 26 -32.08 5.87 -13.89
CA ILE A 26 -30.98 6.85 -13.94
C ILE A 26 -30.55 7.24 -12.53
N ILE A 27 -31.50 7.51 -11.63
CA ILE A 27 -31.21 7.91 -10.25
C ILE A 27 -30.49 6.79 -9.50
N THR A 28 -30.97 5.55 -9.62
CA THR A 28 -30.32 4.39 -9.01
C THR A 28 -28.90 4.17 -9.54
N PHE A 29 -28.68 4.32 -10.85
CA PHE A 29 -27.34 4.26 -11.45
C PHE A 29 -26.40 5.35 -10.91
N LEU A 30 -26.88 6.58 -10.77
CA LEU A 30 -26.11 7.69 -10.19
C LEU A 30 -25.76 7.43 -8.72
N LEU A 31 -26.71 6.95 -7.92
CA LEU A 31 -26.49 6.60 -6.52
C LEU A 31 -25.43 5.50 -6.36
N ILE A 32 -25.52 4.43 -7.15
CA ILE A 32 -24.54 3.34 -7.16
C ILE A 32 -23.14 3.86 -7.54
N ASN A 33 -23.04 4.69 -8.58
CA ASN A 33 -21.75 5.26 -8.98
C ASN A 33 -21.15 6.17 -7.90
N THR A 34 -21.98 6.87 -7.14
CA THR A 34 -21.53 7.76 -6.06
C THR A 34 -20.97 6.93 -4.90
N LEU A 35 -21.69 5.89 -4.49
CA LEU A 35 -21.24 4.95 -3.45
C LEU A 35 -19.94 4.22 -3.84
N ILE A 36 -19.80 3.80 -5.10
CA ILE A 36 -18.58 3.14 -5.59
C ILE A 36 -17.39 4.12 -5.58
N LYS A 37 -17.59 5.39 -5.92
CA LYS A 37 -16.53 6.42 -5.88
C LYS A 37 -16.04 6.67 -4.44
N GLU A 38 -16.96 6.83 -3.49
CA GLU A 38 -16.67 6.97 -2.06
C GLU A 38 -15.85 5.78 -1.53
N ALA A 39 -16.29 4.57 -1.85
CA ALA A 39 -15.60 3.34 -1.45
C ALA A 39 -14.19 3.23 -2.05
N LYS A 40 -14.02 3.55 -3.34
CA LYS A 40 -12.70 3.57 -3.99
C LYS A 40 -11.77 4.61 -3.37
N LYS A 41 -12.30 5.77 -2.97
CA LYS A 41 -11.52 6.84 -2.33
C LYS A 41 -10.91 6.38 -1.01
N GLY A 42 -11.67 5.66 -0.19
CA GLY A 42 -11.17 5.04 1.05
C GLY A 42 -10.08 4.00 0.79
N TYR A 43 -10.28 3.13 -0.20
CA TYR A 43 -9.30 2.10 -0.57
C TYR A 43 -7.94 2.69 -1.00
N HIS A 44 -7.97 3.75 -1.81
CA HIS A 44 -6.74 4.41 -2.25
C HIS A 44 -6.00 5.13 -1.12
N LYS A 45 -6.73 5.68 -0.13
CA LYS A 45 -6.16 6.41 1.01
C LYS A 45 -5.21 5.56 1.86
N PHE A 46 -5.47 4.27 2.01
CA PHE A 46 -4.68 3.36 2.87
C PHE A 46 -3.80 2.38 2.08
N ARG A 47 -3.63 2.59 0.77
CA ARG A 47 -2.82 1.71 -0.08
C ARG A 47 -1.38 1.61 0.40
N HIS A 48 -0.77 2.75 0.70
CA HIS A 48 0.62 2.85 1.14
C HIS A 48 0.82 2.20 2.53
N LEU A 49 -0.08 2.50 3.47
CA LEU A 49 -0.10 1.84 4.78
C LEU A 49 -0.20 0.31 4.68
N LYS A 50 -1.08 -0.21 3.83
CA LYS A 50 -1.24 -1.67 3.65
C LYS A 50 0.04 -2.34 3.15
N ARG A 51 0.78 -1.68 2.27
CA ARG A 51 2.06 -2.19 1.75
C ARG A 51 3.16 -2.12 2.80
N LEU A 52 3.30 -1.00 3.51
CA LEU A 52 4.24 -0.89 4.63
C LEU A 52 3.94 -1.91 5.75
N TYR A 53 2.67 -2.15 6.05
CA TYR A 53 2.26 -3.20 6.99
C TYR A 53 2.72 -4.60 6.55
N LYS A 54 2.65 -4.90 5.24
CA LYS A 54 3.19 -6.16 4.70
C LYS A 54 4.72 -6.23 4.90
N SER A 55 5.44 -5.13 4.69
CA SER A 55 6.88 -5.05 4.94
C SER A 55 7.22 -5.30 6.41
N VAL A 56 6.42 -4.79 7.35
CA VAL A 56 6.57 -5.09 8.80
C VAL A 56 6.34 -6.57 9.08
N LYS A 57 5.31 -7.18 8.49
CA LYS A 57 5.06 -8.62 8.66
C LYS A 57 6.24 -9.46 8.18
N ASN A 58 6.76 -9.15 7.00
CA ASN A 58 7.91 -9.85 6.43
C ASN A 58 9.16 -9.66 7.31
N PHE A 59 9.38 -8.44 7.84
CA PHE A 59 10.48 -8.17 8.76
C PHE A 59 10.38 -8.99 10.06
N ASN A 60 9.18 -9.14 10.62
CA ASN A 60 9.00 -9.98 11.81
C ASN A 60 9.30 -11.45 11.52
N SER A 61 8.83 -11.98 10.38
CA SER A 61 9.15 -13.35 9.96
C SER A 61 10.65 -13.55 9.73
N LEU A 62 11.35 -12.54 9.21
CA LEU A 62 12.80 -12.54 9.06
C LEU A 62 13.51 -12.61 10.44
N VAL A 63 13.08 -11.82 11.41
CA VAL A 63 13.63 -11.84 12.78
C VAL A 63 13.44 -13.21 13.42
N GLU A 64 12.25 -13.81 13.27
CA GLU A 64 11.96 -15.17 13.75
C GLU A 64 12.88 -16.22 13.08
N GLY A 65 13.11 -16.09 11.77
CA GLY A 65 14.01 -16.98 11.03
C GLY A 65 15.47 -16.88 11.50
N VAL A 66 15.94 -15.66 11.79
CA VAL A 66 17.29 -15.43 12.35
C VAL A 66 17.42 -16.03 13.74
N ASP A 67 16.42 -15.87 14.61
CA ASP A 67 16.43 -16.44 15.95
C ASP A 67 16.42 -17.98 15.91
N ALA A 68 15.60 -18.59 15.06
CA ALA A 68 15.58 -20.04 14.87
C ALA A 68 16.93 -20.58 14.38
N LEU A 69 17.59 -19.87 13.46
CA LEU A 69 18.90 -20.26 12.92
C LEU A 69 20.01 -20.14 13.98
N ASP A 70 19.96 -19.11 14.83
CA ASP A 70 20.87 -18.93 15.97
C ASP A 70 20.69 -20.06 17.01
N GLN A 71 19.45 -20.41 17.35
CA GLN A 71 19.15 -21.51 18.26
C GLN A 71 19.62 -22.86 17.71
N ALA A 72 19.44 -23.11 16.41
CA ALA A 72 19.94 -24.32 15.75
C ALA A 72 21.47 -24.38 15.68
N GLY A 73 22.16 -23.24 15.49
CA GLY A 73 23.63 -23.20 15.51
C GLY A 73 24.20 -23.57 16.87
N ARG A 74 23.60 -23.03 17.95
CA ARG A 74 24.00 -23.31 19.34
C ARG A 74 23.84 -24.78 19.73
N SER A 75 22.79 -25.45 19.25
CA SER A 75 22.55 -26.86 19.58
C SER A 75 23.52 -27.83 18.88
N VAL A 76 24.12 -27.42 17.77
CA VAL A 76 25.09 -28.22 16.98
C VAL A 76 26.55 -27.89 17.34
N GLY A 77 26.79 -26.91 18.23
CA GLY A 77 28.14 -26.48 18.60
C GLY A 77 28.88 -25.75 17.47
N LEU A 78 28.15 -25.29 16.45
CA LEU A 78 28.68 -24.46 15.37
C LEU A 78 28.70 -23.02 15.85
N ASP A 79 29.89 -22.52 16.14
CA ASP A 79 30.15 -21.11 16.45
C ASP A 79 30.02 -20.26 15.17
N ARG A 80 28.83 -20.26 14.54
CA ARG A 80 28.46 -19.41 13.40
C ARG A 80 28.24 -17.95 13.80
N LEU A 81 28.74 -17.58 14.99
CA LEU A 81 28.53 -16.33 15.69
C LEU A 81 29.34 -15.15 15.14
N GLU A 82 30.30 -15.38 14.23
CA GLU A 82 31.25 -14.37 13.76
C GLU A 82 30.60 -13.13 13.12
N ASN A 83 29.33 -13.22 12.67
CA ASN A 83 28.59 -12.09 12.11
C ASN A 83 27.27 -11.77 12.82
N LYS A 84 26.98 -12.41 13.97
CA LYS A 84 25.71 -12.20 14.68
C LYS A 84 25.47 -10.73 15.05
N GLU A 85 26.49 -10.06 15.56
CA GLU A 85 26.39 -8.64 15.93
C GLU A 85 26.06 -7.78 14.72
N LYS A 86 26.68 -8.04 13.57
CA LYS A 86 26.41 -7.32 12.33
C LYS A 86 24.99 -7.59 11.82
N VAL A 87 24.50 -8.84 11.94
CA VAL A 87 23.11 -9.19 11.58
C VAL A 87 22.12 -8.43 12.46
N ILE A 88 22.35 -8.39 13.77
CA ILE A 88 21.50 -7.66 14.73
C ILE A 88 21.53 -6.16 14.45
N GLU A 89 22.70 -5.59 14.19
CA GLU A 89 22.88 -4.19 13.83
C GLU A 89 22.08 -3.85 12.58
N ALA A 90 22.19 -4.65 11.53
CA ALA A 90 21.51 -4.38 10.28
C ALA A 90 19.98 -4.52 10.39
N LEU A 91 19.48 -5.52 11.14
CA LEU A 91 18.05 -5.63 11.47
C LEU A 91 17.55 -4.44 12.29
N THR A 92 18.40 -3.91 13.18
CA THR A 92 18.06 -2.73 13.99
C THR A 92 17.90 -1.48 13.12
N ILE A 93 18.75 -1.31 12.12
CA ILE A 93 18.69 -0.21 11.16
C ILE A 93 17.41 -0.32 10.30
N ILE A 94 17.10 -1.51 9.75
CA ILE A 94 15.86 -1.73 8.99
C ILE A 94 14.63 -1.43 9.86
N ARG A 95 14.64 -1.86 11.12
CA ARG A 95 13.53 -1.59 12.04
C ARG A 95 13.31 -0.09 12.23
N ALA A 96 14.38 0.68 12.37
CA ALA A 96 14.30 2.13 12.49
C ALA A 96 13.70 2.76 11.21
N ASP A 97 14.14 2.31 10.04
CA ASP A 97 13.63 2.78 8.75
C ASP A 97 12.15 2.44 8.55
N LEU A 98 11.70 1.24 8.92
CA LEU A 98 10.28 0.86 8.90
C LEU A 98 9.43 1.75 9.81
N ILE A 99 9.90 2.03 11.03
CA ILE A 99 9.20 2.92 11.96
C ILE A 99 9.10 4.34 11.39
N ALA A 100 10.20 4.85 10.82
CA ALA A 100 10.22 6.17 10.19
C ALA A 100 9.28 6.23 8.97
N ALA A 101 9.28 5.21 8.11
CA ALA A 101 8.38 5.10 6.97
C ALA A 101 6.91 5.12 7.38
N LEU A 102 6.51 4.36 8.42
CA LEU A 102 5.14 4.34 8.93
C LEU A 102 4.71 5.69 9.53
N LYS A 103 5.61 6.34 10.28
CA LYS A 103 5.35 7.68 10.82
C LYS A 103 5.15 8.69 9.69
N LEU A 104 5.98 8.62 8.66
CA LEU A 104 5.92 9.53 7.54
C LEU A 104 4.67 9.27 6.67
N GLU A 105 4.29 8.01 6.44
CA GLU A 105 3.00 7.65 5.81
C GLU A 105 1.83 8.29 6.56
N LYS A 106 1.81 8.15 7.89
CA LYS A 106 0.76 8.76 8.72
C LYS A 106 0.70 10.28 8.52
N ILE A 107 1.85 10.95 8.54
CA ILE A 107 1.94 12.41 8.33
C ILE A 107 1.39 12.78 6.96
N PHE A 108 1.80 12.11 5.87
CA PHE A 108 1.27 12.36 4.52
C PHE A 108 -0.23 12.08 4.40
N ARG A 109 -0.73 11.05 5.08
CA ARG A 109 -2.15 10.68 5.07
C ARG A 109 -3.03 11.66 5.84
N GLU A 110 -2.49 12.26 6.90
CA GLU A 110 -3.19 13.25 7.73
C GLU A 110 -3.05 14.68 7.19
N ASN A 111 -1.96 14.97 6.48
CA ASN A 111 -1.64 16.30 5.95
C ASN A 111 -1.44 16.22 4.43
N PRO A 112 -2.51 16.30 3.61
CA PRO A 112 -2.42 16.09 2.16
C PRO A 112 -1.61 17.17 1.42
N ASP A 113 -1.45 18.36 2.02
CA ASP A 113 -0.67 19.47 1.46
C ASP A 113 0.81 19.43 1.91
N PHE A 114 1.19 18.45 2.73
CA PHE A 114 2.57 18.31 3.20
C PHE A 114 3.48 17.82 2.08
N THR A 115 4.54 18.57 1.83
CA THR A 115 5.63 18.20 0.93
C THR A 115 6.90 18.00 1.76
N SER A 116 7.59 16.88 1.56
CA SER A 116 8.85 16.58 2.22
C SER A 116 9.86 16.13 1.19
N ASN A 117 11.11 16.57 1.35
CA ASN A 117 12.21 16.14 0.52
C ASN A 117 12.90 14.94 1.16
N SER A 118 12.74 13.81 0.48
CA SER A 118 13.51 12.56 0.55
C SER A 118 13.53 11.81 1.89
N PHE A 119 12.65 10.82 2.00
CA PHE A 119 12.93 9.63 2.79
C PHE A 119 13.85 8.67 2.02
N ALA A 120 14.91 8.19 2.68
CA ALA A 120 15.84 7.21 2.15
C ALA A 120 16.12 6.13 3.21
N VAL A 121 15.85 4.87 2.86
CA VAL A 121 16.23 3.69 3.64
C VAL A 121 17.74 3.52 3.59
N ASN A 122 18.38 3.28 4.73
CA ASN A 122 19.81 3.00 4.78
C ASN A 122 20.07 1.51 4.49
N LEU A 123 20.44 1.21 3.24
CA LEU A 123 20.76 -0.15 2.78
C LEU A 123 22.27 -0.48 2.81
N GLU A 124 23.12 0.44 3.23
CA GLU A 124 24.58 0.24 3.22
C GLU A 124 25.05 -0.85 4.21
N PRO A 125 24.61 -0.87 5.48
CA PRO A 125 24.97 -1.93 6.44
C PRO A 125 24.57 -3.31 5.94
N LEU A 126 23.44 -3.35 5.23
CA LEU A 126 22.94 -4.53 4.58
C LEU A 126 23.88 -4.96 3.43
N GLN A 127 24.19 -4.10 2.48
CA GLN A 127 25.02 -4.50 1.34
C GLN A 127 26.39 -5.07 1.74
N ILE A 128 27.02 -4.52 2.78
CA ILE A 128 28.30 -4.99 3.31
C ILE A 128 28.21 -6.44 3.81
N LEU A 129 27.11 -6.83 4.45
CA LEU A 129 26.87 -8.19 4.96
C LEU A 129 26.58 -9.21 3.86
N LYS A 130 26.01 -8.79 2.74
CA LYS A 130 25.75 -9.67 1.58
C LYS A 130 27.05 -10.25 1.01
N LEU A 131 28.07 -9.41 0.89
CA LEU A 131 29.36 -9.77 0.29
C LEU A 131 30.14 -10.78 1.14
N SER A 132 29.89 -10.84 2.46
CA SER A 132 30.56 -11.79 3.36
C SER A 132 29.88 -13.16 3.45
N GLU A 133 28.62 -13.30 3.03
CA GLU A 133 27.78 -14.47 3.41
C GLU A 133 26.99 -15.11 2.24
N GLN A 134 27.39 -14.85 0.99
CA GLN A 134 26.61 -15.12 -0.23
C GLN A 134 26.18 -16.59 -0.50
N SER A 135 26.64 -17.56 0.31
CA SER A 135 26.24 -18.99 0.23
C SER A 135 25.69 -19.58 1.53
N SER A 136 25.51 -18.80 2.60
CA SER A 136 25.01 -19.28 3.90
C SER A 136 23.47 -19.13 4.02
N GLU A 137 22.85 -19.88 4.94
CA GLU A 137 21.43 -19.68 5.31
C GLU A 137 21.18 -18.25 5.85
N TYR A 138 22.17 -17.66 6.52
CA TYR A 138 22.14 -16.25 6.91
C TYR A 138 22.16 -15.33 5.69
N GLY A 139 22.97 -15.63 4.66
CA GLY A 139 22.97 -14.92 3.38
C GLY A 139 21.61 -14.90 2.67
N ARG A 140 20.81 -15.96 2.81
CA ARG A 140 19.43 -16.01 2.30
C ARG A 140 18.51 -15.05 3.05
N LEU A 141 18.47 -15.12 4.38
CA LEU A 141 17.71 -14.22 5.25
C LEU A 141 18.13 -12.76 5.02
N PHE A 142 19.42 -12.56 4.82
CA PHE A 142 20.02 -11.28 4.54
C PHE A 142 19.54 -10.67 3.21
N ASN A 143 19.47 -11.48 2.16
CA ASN A 143 18.93 -11.05 0.87
C ASN A 143 17.44 -10.66 0.98
N GLU A 144 16.67 -11.35 1.83
CA GLU A 144 15.28 -10.98 2.15
C GLU A 144 15.18 -9.63 2.87
N ALA A 145 16.11 -9.35 3.78
CA ALA A 145 16.22 -8.06 4.48
C ALA A 145 16.42 -6.88 3.49
N ILE A 146 17.32 -7.05 2.51
CA ILE A 146 17.50 -6.05 1.44
C ILE A 146 16.21 -5.84 0.66
N GLN A 147 15.50 -6.91 0.30
CA GLN A 147 14.27 -6.78 -0.49
C GLN A 147 13.17 -6.04 0.28
N ILE A 148 13.09 -6.22 1.60
CA ILE A 148 12.20 -5.44 2.47
C ILE A 148 12.58 -3.96 2.40
N GLY A 149 13.86 -3.63 2.57
CA GLY A 149 14.34 -2.26 2.52
C GLY A 149 14.10 -1.58 1.17
N ILE A 150 14.36 -2.25 0.05
CA ILE A 150 14.03 -1.77 -1.30
C ILE A 150 12.54 -1.53 -1.44
N THR A 151 11.70 -2.47 -1.00
CA THR A 151 10.24 -2.34 -1.05
C THR A 151 9.76 -1.12 -0.27
N VAL A 152 10.32 -0.87 0.92
CA VAL A 152 10.01 0.31 1.73
C VAL A 152 10.45 1.58 1.02
N GLN A 153 11.66 1.59 0.45
CA GLN A 153 12.19 2.74 -0.30
C GLN A 153 11.31 3.11 -1.49
N GLU A 154 10.94 2.13 -2.31
CA GLU A 154 10.06 2.31 -3.48
C GLU A 154 8.69 2.83 -3.06
N GLU A 155 8.13 2.30 -1.97
CA GLU A 155 6.82 2.72 -1.48
C GLU A 155 6.85 4.17 -1.00
N MET A 156 7.92 4.57 -0.30
CA MET A 156 8.10 5.93 0.18
C MET A 156 8.41 6.91 -0.95
N GLN A 157 9.14 6.50 -1.99
CA GLN A 157 9.30 7.29 -3.22
C GLN A 157 7.97 7.48 -3.95
N SER A 158 7.15 6.43 -4.05
CA SER A 158 5.82 6.52 -4.64
C SER A 158 4.90 7.45 -3.84
N LEU A 159 4.95 7.37 -2.50
CA LEU A 159 4.19 8.24 -1.61
C LEU A 159 4.59 9.71 -1.81
N GLN A 160 5.88 10.02 -1.85
CA GLN A 160 6.41 11.37 -2.09
C GLN A 160 6.09 11.89 -3.50
N GLY A 161 6.19 11.03 -4.52
CA GLY A 161 5.85 11.37 -5.92
C GLY A 161 4.34 11.61 -6.13
N ASN A 162 3.49 10.97 -5.33
CA ASN A 162 2.05 11.21 -5.33
C ASN A 162 1.68 12.48 -4.54
N ALA A 163 2.40 12.82 -3.47
CA ALA A 163 2.20 14.04 -2.71
C ALA A 163 2.60 15.32 -3.47
N SER A 164 3.51 15.21 -4.45
CA SER A 164 3.94 16.31 -5.31
C SER A 164 3.03 16.57 -6.52
N LYS A 165 2.02 15.71 -6.76
CA LYS A 165 0.92 16.05 -7.66
C LYS A 165 -0.20 16.66 -6.82
N PRO A 166 -0.54 17.95 -7.00
CA PRO A 166 -1.69 18.51 -6.29
C PRO A 166 -2.89 17.62 -6.62
N TYR A 167 -3.51 17.08 -5.57
CA TYR A 167 -4.79 16.42 -5.71
C TYR A 167 -5.71 17.45 -6.37
N ARG A 168 -5.97 17.28 -7.68
CA ARG A 168 -6.94 18.11 -8.39
C ARG A 168 -8.24 17.94 -7.62
N ARG A 169 -8.57 18.92 -6.77
CA ARG A 169 -9.96 19.25 -6.50
C ARG A 169 -10.57 19.48 -7.86
N THR A 170 -11.22 18.46 -8.41
CA THR A 170 -12.32 18.68 -9.34
C THR A 170 -13.42 19.28 -8.49
N GLY A 171 -13.31 20.59 -8.27
CA GLY A 171 -14.29 21.43 -7.62
C GLY A 171 -14.95 22.24 -8.72
N VAL A 172 -16.27 22.02 -8.82
CA VAL A 172 -17.30 22.72 -9.58
C VAL A 172 -17.29 22.49 -11.09
#